data_AF-B5CS40-F1
#
_entry.id   AF-B5CS40-F1
#
_cell.length_a   1.000
_cell.length_b   1.000
_cell.length_c   1.000
_cell.angle_alpha   90.00
_cell.angle_beta   90.00
_cell.angle_gamma   90.00
#
_symmetry.space_group_name_H-M   'P 1'
#
loop_
_entity.id
_entity.type
_entity.pdbx_description
1 polymer ?
#
loop_
_entity_poly.entity_id
_entity_poly.type
_entity_poly.pdbx_seq_one_letter_code
_entity_poly.pdbx_strand_id
1 'polypeptide(L)' 'ISICRTASFAVDKNSEEYLEAKRLLKFFDYFVGIGSECVPTNSLLREFIGGGCFQV' A
#
# COMPACT_ATOMS: atom_id res chain seq x y z
N ILE A 1 0.47 -3.11 -6.48
CA ILE A 1 -0.52 -2.92 -7.57
C ILE A 1 -1.74 -3.86 -7.44
N SER A 2 -1.60 -5.15 -7.10
CA SER A 2 -2.78 -6.05 -6.96
C SER A 2 -3.75 -5.67 -5.83
N ILE A 3 -3.26 -5.09 -4.73
CA ILE A 3 -4.06 -4.62 -3.58
C ILE A 3 -5.06 -3.51 -3.97
N CYS A 4 -4.66 -2.59 -4.86
CA CYS A 4 -5.46 -1.42 -5.21
C CYS A 4 -6.74 -1.80 -5.97
N ARG A 5 -6.76 -2.91 -6.71
CA ARG A 5 -7.97 -3.33 -7.44
C ARG A 5 -9.09 -3.77 -6.51
N THR A 6 -8.78 -4.41 -5.39
CA THR A 6 -9.79 -4.93 -4.45
C THR A 6 -10.45 -3.81 -3.65
N ALA A 7 -9.70 -2.76 -3.30
CA ALA A 7 -10.20 -1.65 -2.51
C ALA A 7 -11.33 -0.86 -3.19
N SER A 8 -11.32 -0.77 -4.53
CA SER A 8 -12.37 -0.06 -5.27
C SER A 8 -13.72 -0.82 -5.31
N PHE A 9 -13.71 -2.12 -5.01
CA PHE A 9 -14.93 -2.92 -4.84
C PHE A 9 -15.48 -2.90 -3.40
N ALA A 10 -14.68 -2.44 -2.43
CA ALA A 10 -15.05 -2.44 -1.01
C ALA A 10 -15.88 -1.21 -0.59
N VAL A 11 -15.87 -0.14 -1.38
CA VAL A 11 -16.61 1.10 -1.08
C VAL A 11 -17.77 1.25 -2.07
N ASP A 12 -18.99 1.44 -1.55
CA ASP A 12 -20.17 1.68 -2.37
C ASP A 12 -20.01 2.96 -3.19
N LYS A 13 -20.32 2.90 -4.49
CA LYS A 13 -20.14 4.02 -5.43
C LYS A 13 -21.01 5.23 -5.10
N ASN A 14 -22.07 5.03 -4.33
CA ASN A 14 -23.00 6.10 -3.93
C ASN A 14 -22.66 6.72 -2.58
N SER A 15 -21.63 6.23 -1.88
CA SER A 15 -21.20 6.81 -0.61
C SER A 15 -20.29 8.03 -0.86
N GLU A 16 -20.37 9.02 0.02
CA GLU A 16 -19.55 10.25 -0.08
C GLU A 16 -18.04 9.94 0.00
N GLU A 17 -17.71 8.87 0.71
CA GLU A 17 -16.35 8.35 0.91
C GLU A 17 -15.75 7.71 -0.36
N TYR A 18 -16.58 7.33 -1.35
CA TYR A 18 -16.10 6.74 -2.61
C TYR A 18 -15.15 7.67 -3.37
N LEU A 19 -15.43 8.98 -3.33
CA LEU A 19 -14.67 9.99 -4.05
C LEU A 19 -13.27 10.15 -3.43
N GLU A 20 -13.18 10.11 -2.11
CA GLU A 20 -11.91 10.12 -1.38
C GLU A 20 -11.14 8.82 -1.55
N ALA A 21 -11.80 7.66 -1.49
CA ALA A 21 -11.17 6.37 -1.74
C ALA A 21 -10.56 6.30 -3.16
N LYS A 22 -11.26 6.84 -4.17
CA LYS A 22 -10.77 6.92 -5.55
C LYS A 22 -9.56 7.84 -5.71
N ARG A 23 -9.51 8.95 -4.95
CA ARG A 23 -8.34 9.86 -4.93
C ARG A 23 -7.12 9.17 -4.32
N LEU A 24 -7.30 8.47 -3.19
CA LEU A 24 -6.24 7.68 -2.56
C LEU A 24 -5.74 6.56 -3.47
N LEU A 25 -6.64 5.87 -4.18
CA LEU A 25 -6.26 4.86 -5.17
C LEU A 25 -5.36 5.44 -6.28
N LYS A 26 -5.74 6.57 -6.87
CA LYS A 26 -4.88 7.29 -7.83
C LYS A 26 -3.58 7.76 -7.20
N PHE A 27 -3.59 8.16 -5.94
CA PHE A 27 -2.38 8.54 -5.23
C PHE A 27 -1.37 7.39 -5.17
N PHE A 28 -1.85 6.18 -4.90
CA PHE A 28 -1.01 4.98 -4.88
C PHE A 28 -0.47 4.59 -6.27
N ASP A 29 -1.16 4.93 -7.36
CA ASP A 29 -0.68 4.68 -8.72
C ASP A 29 0.56 5.53 -9.10
N TYR A 30 0.85 6.62 -8.37
CA TYR A 30 2.08 7.40 -8.60
C TYR A 30 3.34 6.72 -8.05
N PHE A 31 3.19 5.72 -7.18
CA PHE A 31 4.32 5.00 -6.62
C PHE A 31 4.67 3.80 -7.50
N VAL A 32 5.85 3.86 -8.12
CA VAL A 32 6.44 2.67 -8.78
C VAL A 32 6.81 1.68 -7.69
N GLY A 33 6.36 0.44 -7.82
CA GLY A 33 6.74 -0.63 -6.90
C GLY A 33 8.26 -0.80 -6.89
N ILE A 34 8.89 -0.54 -5.74
CA ILE A 34 10.31 -0.84 -5.54
C ILE A 34 10.43 -2.26 -4.99
N GLY A 35 11.50 -2.96 -5.38
CA GLY A 35 11.80 -4.27 -4.81
C GLY A 35 12.16 -4.17 -3.33
N SER A 36 11.85 -5.21 -2.56
CA SER A 36 12.09 -5.24 -1.12
C SER A 36 13.57 -5.17 -0.76
N GLU A 37 14.46 -5.50 -1.70
CA GLU A 37 15.91 -5.35 -1.62
C GLU A 37 16.37 -3.90 -1.43
N CYS A 38 15.59 -2.92 -1.93
CA CYS A 38 15.90 -1.50 -1.79
C CYS A 38 15.56 -0.94 -0.40
N VAL A 39 14.82 -1.69 0.44
CA VAL A 39 14.47 -1.26 1.79
C VAL A 39 15.63 -1.55 2.73
N PRO A 40 16.19 -0.52 3.41
CA PRO A 40 17.28 -0.69 4.37
C PRO A 40 16.93 -1.72 5.45
N THR A 41 17.89 -2.55 5.84
CA THR A 41 17.71 -3.62 6.84
C THR A 41 17.41 -3.10 8.26
N ASN A 42 17.76 -1.85 8.54
CA ASN A 42 17.43 -1.16 9.79
C ASN A 42 16.06 -0.43 9.75
N SER A 43 15.32 -0.53 8.64
CA SER A 43 13.99 0.04 8.54
C SER A 43 12.96 -0.86 9.20
N LEU A 44 12.09 -0.28 10.05
CA LEU A 44 10.91 -0.95 10.61
C LEU A 44 10.00 -1.54 9.51
N LEU A 45 10.01 -0.97 8.31
CA LEU A 45 9.22 -1.48 7.18
C LEU A 45 9.58 -2.92 6.81
N ARG A 46 10.81 -3.38 7.11
CA ARG A 46 11.24 -4.77 6.94
C ARG A 46 10.48 -5.77 7.82
N GLU A 47 9.82 -5.34 8.90
CA GLU A 47 8.95 -6.23 9.69
C GLU A 47 7.66 -6.58 8.95
N PHE A 48 7.12 -5.65 8.18
CA PHE A 48 5.86 -5.83 7.46
C PHE A 48 6.02 -6.52 6.09
N ILE A 49 7.19 -6.40 5.46
CA ILE A 49 7.52 -7.03 4.17
C ILE A 49 8.39 -8.29 4.29
N GLY A 50 9.01 -8.52 5.46
CA GLY A 50 9.93 -9.63 5.73
C GLY A 50 11.42 -9.26 5.66
N GLY A 51 12.25 -9.94 6.46
CA GLY A 51 13.70 -9.73 6.52
C GLY A 51 14.16 -8.60 7.46
N GLY A 52 13.35 -8.26 8.47
CA GLY A 52 13.73 -7.33 9.54
C GLY A 52 14.81 -7.90 10.46
N CYS A 53 15.73 -7.05 10.90
CA CYS A 53 16.81 -7.42 11.82
C CYS A 53 16.40 -7.31 13.31
N PHE A 54 15.19 -6.84 13.59
CA PHE A 54 14.64 -6.81 14.95
C PHE A 54 14.13 -8.21 15.30
N GLN A 55 14.88 -8.91 16.14
CA GLN A 55 14.35 -10.05 16.89
C GLN A 55 13.52 -9.48 18.04
N VAL A 56 12.19 -9.55 17.91
CA VAL A 56 11.25 -9.31 19.01
C VAL A 56 10.94 -10.64 19.67
#